data_AF-A0A7S0GHQ1-F1
#
_entry.id   AF-A0A7S0GHQ1-F1
#
_cell.length_a   1.000
_cell.length_b   1.000
_cell.length_c   1.000
_cell.angle_alpha   90.00
_cell.angle_beta   90.00
_cell.angle_gamma   90.00
#
_symmetry.space_group_name_H-M   'P 1'
#
loop_
_entity.id
_entity.type
_entity.pdbx_description
1 polymer ?
#
loop_
_entity_poly.entity_id
_entity_poly.type
_entity_poly.pdbx_seq_one_letter_code
_entity_poly.pdbx_strand_id
1 'polypeptide(L)'
;MTAISPYLTSCIAMAFTIKPCLSLLSRNSRSLSKLKSYGRPSMVTRMSSTDAFDGNISRMDTLQKLLASHGAPGSIGGGKLVTCPEYVPALHPHLIPLMKSETSGNYICALNRVYDDVSAAGGIPPMPIVESAEDMPGMRLLALNSEHLMRRIACEADDSGTKEGKDIVAMYNDGLGSGLVDEAFDSVYEHGSVEKLGYGLDKYILLRVGPFPDLYETMSCEHMGRNSEESALIAAETANGKFTGFGSSFASYARLLNSLPNRNEEARDAARVCLRLPLYTMGMTVEEFAEISRLAELAGGGGSVSEAVKE
;
A
#
# COMPACT_ATOMS: atom_id res chain seq x y z
N MET A 1 -46.31 -41.80 -32.59
CA MET A 1 -46.09 -41.09 -31.32
C MET A 1 -44.72 -41.54 -30.84
N THR A 2 -43.63 -40.80 -30.90
CA THR A 2 -43.36 -39.35 -30.87
C THR A 2 -41.96 -39.18 -31.48
N ALA A 3 -41.86 -38.62 -32.70
CA ALA A 3 -41.26 -37.32 -33.01
C ALA A 3 -39.74 -37.16 -32.71
N ILE A 4 -38.97 -37.14 -33.80
CA ILE A 4 -37.56 -36.77 -33.96
C ILE A 4 -37.49 -35.24 -34.18
N SER A 5 -36.50 -34.53 -33.63
CA SER A 5 -35.86 -33.38 -34.30
C SER A 5 -34.51 -32.97 -33.64
N PRO A 6 -33.50 -32.52 -34.44
CA PRO A 6 -32.11 -32.21 -34.05
C PRO A 6 -31.84 -30.68 -33.99
N TYR A 7 -30.58 -30.22 -34.19
CA TYR A 7 -29.96 -28.86 -34.14
C TYR A 7 -29.17 -28.64 -32.83
N LEU A 8 -27.83 -28.74 -32.74
CA LEU A 8 -26.70 -28.20 -33.53
C LEU A 8 -26.66 -26.66 -33.60
N THR A 9 -25.45 -26.11 -33.53
CA THR A 9 -25.02 -24.68 -33.55
C THR A 9 -25.27 -23.91 -32.24
N SER A 10 -24.36 -23.13 -31.65
CA SER A 10 -23.21 -22.41 -32.21
C SER A 10 -22.18 -22.10 -31.11
N CYS A 11 -20.92 -22.44 -31.36
CA CYS A 11 -19.77 -21.82 -30.72
C CYS A 11 -19.70 -20.36 -31.20
N ILE A 12 -19.84 -19.39 -30.29
CA ILE A 12 -19.46 -18.01 -30.57
C ILE A 12 -18.15 -17.74 -29.83
N ALA A 13 -17.07 -17.82 -30.61
CA ALA A 13 -15.83 -17.14 -30.34
C ALA A 13 -16.09 -15.62 -30.28
N MET A 14 -15.73 -14.96 -29.18
CA MET A 14 -15.39 -13.55 -29.23
C MET A 14 -13.87 -13.44 -29.25
N ALA A 15 -13.38 -13.07 -30.42
CA ALA A 15 -12.00 -12.72 -30.69
C ALA A 15 -11.60 -11.48 -29.88
N PHE A 16 -10.64 -11.62 -28.97
CA PHE A 16 -9.82 -10.49 -28.54
C PHE A 16 -8.83 -10.19 -29.66
N THR A 17 -9.11 -9.13 -30.42
CA THR A 17 -8.17 -8.52 -31.35
C THR A 17 -7.05 -7.84 -30.56
N ILE A 18 -5.98 -8.58 -30.31
CA ILE A 18 -4.68 -8.05 -29.90
C ILE A 18 -4.11 -7.29 -31.10
N LYS A 19 -4.07 -5.96 -31.03
CA LYS A 19 -3.25 -5.14 -31.94
C LYS A 19 -1.80 -5.19 -31.46
N PRO A 20 -0.85 -5.69 -32.25
CA PRO A 20 0.57 -5.57 -31.94
C PRO A 20 1.05 -4.17 -32.32
N CYS A 21 1.55 -3.40 -31.36
CA CYS A 21 2.33 -2.20 -31.66
C CYS A 21 3.81 -2.56 -31.54
N LEU A 22 4.37 -2.98 -32.68
CA LEU A 22 5.79 -3.26 -32.91
C LEU A 22 6.36 -2.09 -33.72
N SER A 23 7.07 -1.19 -33.05
CA SER A 23 8.04 -0.24 -33.62
C SER A 23 8.54 0.63 -32.45
N LEU A 24 9.81 0.95 -32.22
CA LEU A 24 11.01 0.87 -33.02
C LEU A 24 12.19 0.97 -32.03
N LEU A 25 13.17 0.10 -32.21
CA LEU A 25 14.52 0.30 -31.69
C LEU A 25 15.06 1.64 -32.22
N SER A 26 15.38 2.56 -31.32
CA SER A 26 16.28 3.68 -31.62
C SER A 26 17.27 3.82 -30.47
N ARG A 27 18.46 3.25 -30.70
CA ARG A 27 19.68 3.57 -29.96
C ARG A 27 19.99 5.03 -30.19
N ASN A 28 20.09 5.82 -29.12
CA ASN A 28 20.83 7.07 -29.17
C ASN A 28 21.74 7.19 -27.95
N SER A 29 22.97 6.75 -28.15
CA SER A 29 24.14 7.09 -27.37
C SER A 29 24.52 8.55 -27.58
N ARG A 30 24.31 9.41 -26.57
CA ARG A 30 25.00 10.71 -26.42
C ARG A 30 25.28 10.91 -24.93
N SER A 31 26.51 10.62 -24.51
CA SER A 31 27.59 11.60 -24.35
C SER A 31 27.43 12.43 -23.07
N LEU A 32 28.12 11.96 -22.03
CA LEU A 32 28.47 12.69 -20.81
C LEU A 32 29.26 13.95 -21.17
N SER A 33 28.72 15.13 -20.90
CA SER A 33 29.56 16.30 -20.58
C SER A 33 28.78 17.41 -19.89
N LYS A 34 29.46 18.03 -18.91
CA LYS A 34 29.18 19.30 -18.21
C LYS A 34 28.43 19.19 -16.87
N LEU A 35 29.16 18.70 -15.87
CA LEU A 35 29.10 19.22 -14.51
C LEU A 35 29.46 20.71 -14.52
N LYS A 36 28.50 21.59 -14.19
CA LYS A 36 28.78 22.96 -13.74
C LYS A 36 28.50 23.02 -12.26
N SER A 37 29.56 23.19 -11.48
CA SER A 37 29.51 23.56 -10.07
C SER A 37 28.88 24.94 -9.92
N TYR A 38 27.72 25.04 -9.27
CA TYR A 38 27.26 26.28 -8.69
C TYR A 38 27.26 26.13 -7.17
N GLY A 39 28.05 26.98 -6.52
CA GLY A 39 28.20 27.03 -5.07
C GLY A 39 26.87 27.31 -4.39
N ARG A 40 26.62 26.60 -3.29
CA ARG A 40 25.51 26.87 -2.37
C ARG A 40 25.82 28.13 -1.55
N PRO A 41 24.99 29.18 -1.57
CA PRO A 41 24.90 30.06 -0.43
C PRO A 41 24.08 29.36 0.66
N SER A 42 24.62 29.25 1.87
CA SER A 42 23.85 28.81 3.03
C SER A 42 22.83 29.90 3.38
N MET A 43 21.54 29.59 3.31
CA MET A 43 20.50 30.40 3.93
C MET A 43 19.78 29.55 4.97
N VAL A 44 20.14 29.79 6.22
CA VAL A 44 19.31 29.48 7.38
C VAL A 44 18.19 30.52 7.36
N THR A 45 17.04 30.16 6.80
CA THR A 45 15.83 30.99 6.90
C THR A 45 15.10 30.61 8.19
N ARG A 46 15.09 31.57 9.12
CA ARG A 46 14.23 31.61 10.31
C ARG A 46 12.76 31.43 9.87
N MET A 47 12.14 30.33 10.26
CA MET A 47 10.71 30.12 10.07
C MET A 47 9.94 30.87 11.16
N SER A 48 9.04 31.77 10.75
CA SER A 48 8.04 32.36 11.64
C SER A 48 6.89 31.38 11.82
N SER A 49 6.49 31.20 13.06
CA SER A 49 5.37 30.38 13.52
C SER A 49 4.03 30.92 13.00
N THR A 50 3.44 30.27 11.98
CA THR A 50 1.98 30.13 11.77
C THR A 50 1.60 29.27 10.54
N ASP A 51 2.55 28.91 9.67
CA ASP A 51 2.27 27.94 8.60
C ASP A 51 2.63 26.55 9.11
N ALA A 52 1.62 25.82 9.59
CA ALA A 52 1.73 24.40 9.90
C ALA A 52 2.24 23.66 8.64
N PHE A 53 3.03 22.62 8.85
CA PHE A 53 3.60 21.83 7.78
C PHE A 53 2.47 21.17 6.96
N ASP A 54 1.99 21.82 5.90
CA ASP A 54 1.09 21.22 4.90
C ASP A 54 1.92 20.20 4.11
N GLY A 55 2.23 19.08 4.77
CA GLY A 55 2.76 17.89 4.12
C GLY A 55 1.82 17.49 2.99
N ASN A 56 2.33 16.72 2.01
CA ASN A 56 1.57 16.28 0.85
C ASN A 56 0.53 15.19 1.19
N ILE A 57 -0.30 15.49 2.17
CA ILE A 57 -1.36 14.69 2.77
C ILE A 57 -2.64 15.43 2.45
N SER A 58 -3.39 14.90 1.50
CA SER A 58 -4.65 15.52 1.09
C SER A 58 -5.66 15.49 2.23
N ARG A 59 -6.33 16.62 2.45
CA ARG A 59 -7.45 16.82 3.38
C ARG A 59 -7.20 16.26 4.78
N MET A 60 -6.11 16.72 5.42
CA MET A 60 -5.65 16.27 6.74
C MET A 60 -6.77 16.19 7.80
N ASP A 61 -7.56 17.26 7.95
CA ASP A 61 -8.64 17.30 8.94
C ASP A 61 -9.71 16.22 8.68
N THR A 62 -10.05 15.99 7.40
CA THR A 62 -10.99 14.95 6.99
C THR A 62 -10.40 13.57 7.26
N LEU A 63 -9.12 13.35 6.95
CA LEU A 63 -8.41 12.11 7.22
C LEU A 63 -8.44 11.77 8.71
N GLN A 64 -8.08 12.72 9.59
CA GLN A 64 -8.07 12.50 11.04
C GLN A 64 -9.48 12.20 11.59
N LYS A 65 -10.52 12.90 11.11
CA LYS A 65 -11.91 12.62 11.51
C LYS A 65 -12.38 11.25 11.06
N LEU A 66 -12.05 10.84 9.83
CA LEU A 66 -12.37 9.51 9.30
C LEU A 66 -11.66 8.41 10.09
N LEU A 67 -10.36 8.58 10.36
CA LEU A 67 -9.58 7.66 11.18
C LEU A 67 -10.15 7.55 12.61
N ALA A 68 -10.55 8.66 13.23
CA ALA A 68 -11.16 8.65 14.56
C ALA A 68 -12.51 7.93 14.59
N SER A 69 -13.29 8.03 13.51
CA SER A 69 -14.66 7.51 13.44
C SER A 69 -14.73 6.04 13.03
N HIS A 70 -13.92 5.62 12.05
CA HIS A 70 -13.93 4.27 11.48
C HIS A 70 -12.73 3.41 11.89
N GLY A 71 -11.61 4.04 12.23
CA GLY A 71 -10.31 3.37 12.38
C GLY A 71 -9.49 3.39 11.09
N ALA A 72 -8.38 2.65 11.08
CA ALA A 72 -7.48 2.52 9.94
C ALA A 72 -7.60 1.11 9.33
N PRO A 73 -8.28 0.94 8.19
CA PRO A 73 -8.36 -0.34 7.52
C PRO A 73 -6.98 -0.92 7.19
N GLY A 74 -6.81 -2.23 7.41
CA GLY A 74 -5.54 -2.94 7.25
C GLY A 74 -4.56 -2.79 8.42
N SER A 75 -4.87 -1.97 9.44
CA SER A 75 -4.06 -1.89 10.65
C SER A 75 -4.21 -3.16 11.49
N ILE A 76 -3.09 -3.67 12.01
CA ILE A 76 -3.08 -4.84 12.91
C ILE A 76 -3.59 -4.51 14.32
N GLY A 77 -3.47 -3.24 14.73
CA GLY A 77 -3.88 -2.79 16.04
C GLY A 77 -5.39 -2.59 16.17
N GLY A 78 -6.05 -2.26 15.05
CA GLY A 78 -7.47 -1.96 14.98
C GLY A 78 -7.94 -0.98 16.07
N GLY A 79 -9.25 -1.01 16.29
CA GLY A 79 -9.89 -0.33 17.40
C GLY A 79 -9.95 1.19 17.26
N LYS A 80 -10.26 1.84 18.38
CA LYS A 80 -10.48 3.28 18.45
C LYS A 80 -9.16 4.04 18.34
N LEU A 81 -9.13 4.99 17.41
CA LEU A 81 -7.99 5.87 17.19
C LEU A 81 -8.22 7.21 17.91
N VAL A 82 -7.18 7.72 18.56
CA VAL A 82 -7.16 9.01 19.24
C VAL A 82 -6.08 9.92 18.68
N THR A 83 -6.22 11.22 18.95
CA THR A 83 -5.22 12.21 18.59
C THR A 83 -3.90 11.92 19.30
N CYS A 84 -2.80 12.22 18.62
CA CYS A 84 -1.46 12.04 19.14
C CYS A 84 -0.65 13.33 19.05
N PRO A 85 0.47 13.45 19.77
CA PRO A 85 1.40 14.57 19.61
C PRO A 85 1.91 14.65 18.16
N GLU A 86 2.21 15.87 17.70
CA GLU A 86 2.76 16.13 16.36
C GLU A 86 4.15 15.49 16.16
N TYR A 87 4.89 15.28 17.26
CA TYR A 87 6.20 14.65 17.23
C TYR A 87 6.32 13.63 18.36
N VAL A 88 6.79 12.42 18.00
CA VAL A 88 7.06 11.33 18.93
C VAL A 88 8.52 10.89 18.72
N PRO A 89 9.45 11.22 19.64
CA PRO A 89 10.88 10.95 19.46
C PRO A 89 11.24 9.48 19.23
N ALA A 90 10.43 8.56 19.76
CA ALA A 90 10.62 7.12 19.65
C ALA A 90 10.11 6.53 18.31
N LEU A 91 9.49 7.34 17.45
CA LEU A 91 9.13 6.93 16.09
C LEU A 91 10.26 7.21 15.10
N HIS A 92 10.23 6.49 13.98
CA HIS A 92 11.18 6.70 12.88
C HIS A 92 11.16 8.19 12.41
N PRO A 93 12.30 8.86 12.18
CA PRO A 93 12.37 10.31 11.93
C PRO A 93 11.60 10.83 10.71
N HIS A 94 11.22 9.94 9.79
CA HIS A 94 10.43 10.27 8.60
C HIS A 94 8.92 10.08 8.80
N LEU A 95 8.47 9.68 9.98
CA LEU A 95 7.06 9.49 10.28
C LEU A 95 6.47 10.76 10.86
N ILE A 96 5.36 11.19 10.28
CA ILE A 96 4.49 12.23 10.81
C ILE A 96 3.30 11.50 11.46
N PRO A 97 3.19 11.49 12.80
CA PRO A 97 2.10 10.80 13.49
C PRO A 97 0.77 11.51 13.23
N LEU A 98 -0.24 10.73 12.85
CA LEU A 98 -1.60 11.22 12.56
C LEU A 98 -2.56 10.88 13.68
N MET A 99 -2.55 9.62 14.11
CA MET A 99 -3.42 9.08 15.16
C MET A 99 -2.71 7.95 15.90
N LYS A 100 -3.13 7.68 17.14
CA LYS A 100 -2.67 6.53 17.94
C LYS A 100 -3.83 5.57 18.21
N SER A 101 -3.60 4.27 18.09
CA SER A 101 -4.56 3.25 18.52
C SER A 101 -4.55 3.13 20.03
N GLU A 102 -5.73 3.25 20.66
CA GLU A 102 -5.90 2.97 22.09
C GLU A 102 -5.70 1.47 22.40
N THR A 103 -5.89 0.60 21.41
CA THR A 103 -5.92 -0.85 21.60
C THR A 103 -4.52 -1.46 21.52
N SER A 104 -3.76 -1.14 20.47
CA SER A 104 -2.40 -1.65 20.30
C SER A 104 -1.31 -0.71 20.82
N GLY A 105 -1.61 0.58 20.97
CA GLY A 105 -0.60 1.61 21.20
C GLY A 105 0.17 2.01 19.93
N ASN A 106 -0.10 1.39 18.78
CA ASN A 106 0.54 1.72 17.51
C ASN A 106 0.08 3.10 17.00
N TYR A 107 0.89 3.67 16.11
CA TYR A 107 0.63 4.94 15.45
C TYR A 107 0.32 4.72 13.98
N ILE A 108 -0.69 5.42 13.51
CA ILE A 108 -0.95 5.64 12.09
C ILE A 108 -0.20 6.91 11.71
N CYS A 109 0.68 6.80 10.71
CA CYS A 109 1.61 7.86 10.33
C CYS A 109 1.56 8.11 8.83
N ALA A 110 1.85 9.34 8.41
CA ALA A 110 2.27 9.63 7.06
C ALA A 110 3.79 9.48 6.95
N LEU A 111 4.26 8.80 5.90
CA LEU A 111 5.69 8.60 5.64
C LEU A 111 6.21 9.70 4.71
N ASN A 112 7.11 10.53 5.24
CA ASN A 112 7.77 11.58 4.48
C ASN A 112 8.96 11.02 3.68
N ARG A 113 8.78 10.85 2.37
CA ARG A 113 9.82 10.32 1.45
C ARG A 113 10.60 11.41 0.74
N VAL A 114 11.27 12.27 1.51
CA VAL A 114 12.03 13.43 0.99
C VAL A 114 13.09 13.05 -0.06
N TYR A 115 13.56 11.80 -0.06
CA TYR A 115 14.69 11.33 -0.87
C TYR A 115 14.32 10.33 -1.98
N ASP A 116 13.04 10.05 -2.22
CA ASP A 116 12.66 9.20 -3.36
C ASP A 116 12.91 9.98 -4.67
N ASP A 117 13.73 9.41 -5.56
CA ASP A 117 14.13 9.94 -6.88
C ASP A 117 12.95 10.26 -7.83
N VAL A 118 11.71 9.95 -7.42
CA VAL A 118 10.46 10.30 -8.11
C VAL A 118 10.21 11.82 -8.12
N SER A 119 10.95 12.60 -7.32
CA SER A 119 10.98 14.07 -7.40
C SER A 119 11.43 14.63 -8.77
N ALA A 120 11.92 13.79 -9.69
CA ALA A 120 12.34 14.19 -11.03
C ALA A 120 11.21 14.72 -11.94
N ALA A 121 9.93 14.50 -11.59
CA ALA A 121 8.76 14.96 -12.35
C ALA A 121 8.16 16.30 -11.87
N GLY A 122 8.81 17.01 -10.92
CA GLY A 122 8.44 18.37 -10.54
C GLY A 122 7.27 18.50 -9.55
N GLY A 123 6.82 17.39 -8.95
CA GLY A 123 5.85 17.38 -7.86
C GLY A 123 6.39 16.68 -6.61
N ILE A 124 5.87 17.04 -5.44
CA ILE A 124 6.10 16.27 -4.21
C ILE A 124 5.27 14.98 -4.36
N PRO A 125 5.83 13.78 -4.17
CA PRO A 125 5.06 12.53 -4.25
C PRO A 125 4.07 12.44 -3.08
N PRO A 126 2.86 11.90 -3.26
CA PRO A 126 1.90 11.76 -2.18
C PRO A 126 2.47 10.89 -1.06
N MET A 127 2.23 11.29 0.18
CA MET A 127 2.80 10.58 1.33
C MET A 127 2.06 9.27 1.60
N PRO A 128 2.75 8.11 1.61
CA PRO A 128 2.14 6.85 2.00
C PRO A 128 1.67 6.88 3.45
N ILE A 129 0.56 6.19 3.75
CA ILE A 129 0.07 5.99 5.10
C ILE A 129 0.55 4.64 5.61
N VAL A 130 1.18 4.64 6.78
CA VAL A 130 1.82 3.48 7.39
C VAL A 130 1.40 3.31 8.85
N GLU A 131 1.57 2.10 9.37
CA GLU A 131 1.47 1.79 10.79
C GLU A 131 2.88 1.51 11.35
N SER A 132 3.18 2.08 12.51
CA SER A 132 4.43 1.80 13.25
C SER A 132 4.18 1.89 14.75
N ALA A 133 5.15 1.50 15.58
CA ALA A 133 5.07 1.65 17.02
C ALA A 133 6.37 2.27 17.56
N GLU A 134 6.32 2.76 18.80
CA GLU A 134 7.50 3.30 19.48
C GLU A 134 8.59 2.24 19.59
N ASP A 135 9.84 2.64 19.36
CA ASP A 135 11.04 1.80 19.45
C ASP A 135 11.05 0.59 18.50
N MET A 136 10.17 0.58 17.48
CA MET A 136 10.14 -0.47 16.46
C MET A 136 11.07 -0.15 15.28
N PRO A 137 11.75 -1.16 14.71
CA PRO A 137 12.70 -0.98 13.61
C PRO A 137 12.06 -0.61 12.27
N GLY A 138 10.74 -0.75 12.12
CA GLY A 138 10.09 -0.52 10.84
C GLY A 138 8.61 -0.16 10.92
N MET A 139 7.96 -0.27 9.77
CA MET A 139 6.58 0.15 9.55
C MET A 139 5.89 -0.75 8.52
N ARG A 140 4.57 -0.83 8.61
CA ARG A 140 3.71 -1.55 7.67
C ARG A 140 2.96 -0.55 6.79
N LEU A 141 2.95 -0.78 5.49
CA LEU A 141 2.17 0.03 4.56
C LEU A 141 0.67 -0.26 4.72
N LEU A 142 -0.13 0.79 4.89
CA LEU A 142 -1.59 0.71 4.88
C LEU A 142 -2.16 1.18 3.54
N ALA A 143 -1.69 2.33 3.05
CA ALA A 143 -2.14 2.89 1.77
C ALA A 143 -1.03 3.70 1.09
N LEU A 144 -1.06 3.76 -0.23
CA LEU A 144 -0.09 4.55 -1.01
C LEU A 144 -0.24 6.05 -0.82
N ASN A 145 -1.41 6.53 -0.40
CA ASN A 145 -1.70 7.93 -0.11
C ASN A 145 -2.93 8.04 0.81
N SER A 146 -3.18 9.25 1.34
CA SER A 146 -4.33 9.51 2.22
C SER A 146 -5.67 9.33 1.52
N GLU A 147 -5.79 9.74 0.25
CA GLU A 147 -7.05 9.65 -0.51
C GLU A 147 -7.54 8.22 -0.73
N HIS A 148 -6.62 7.30 -1.07
CA HIS A 148 -6.91 5.88 -1.15
C HIS A 148 -7.46 5.37 0.18
N LEU A 149 -6.79 5.70 1.30
CA LEU A 149 -7.23 5.25 2.62
C LEU A 149 -8.61 5.81 2.99
N MET A 150 -8.82 7.11 2.81
CA MET A 150 -10.09 7.75 3.10
C MET A 150 -11.24 7.19 2.24
N ARG A 151 -10.98 6.96 0.95
CA ARG A 151 -11.98 6.38 0.05
C ARG A 151 -12.28 4.92 0.40
N ARG A 152 -11.27 4.15 0.83
CA ARG A 152 -11.48 2.80 1.37
C ARG A 152 -12.37 2.83 2.60
N ILE A 153 -12.12 3.73 3.56
CA ILE A 153 -12.98 3.93 4.74
C ILE A 153 -14.43 4.19 4.32
N ALA A 154 -14.65 5.07 3.32
CA ALA A 154 -16.00 5.33 2.81
C ALA A 154 -16.66 4.08 2.19
N CYS A 155 -15.90 3.24 1.48
CA CYS A 155 -16.42 1.99 0.90
C CYS A 155 -16.81 0.97 1.98
N GLU A 156 -15.97 0.78 2.99
CA GLU A 156 -16.25 -0.14 4.10
C GLU A 156 -17.44 0.35 4.93
N ALA A 157 -17.55 1.67 5.13
CA ALA A 157 -18.67 2.31 5.81
C ALA A 157 -19.99 2.15 5.02
N ASP A 158 -19.96 2.30 3.69
CA ASP A 158 -21.11 2.07 2.80
C ASP A 158 -21.58 0.60 2.85
N ASP A 159 -20.64 -0.35 2.78
CA ASP A 159 -20.92 -1.79 2.83
C ASP A 159 -21.52 -2.23 4.18
N SER A 160 -21.21 -1.52 5.27
CA SER A 160 -21.81 -1.79 6.59
C SER A 160 -23.33 -1.61 6.63
N GLY A 161 -23.90 -0.79 5.73
CA GLY A 161 -25.34 -0.48 5.69
C GLY A 161 -25.87 0.29 6.91
N THR A 162 -25.00 0.77 7.79
CA THR A 162 -25.36 1.47 9.04
C THR A 162 -25.69 2.96 8.80
N LYS A 163 -26.35 3.61 9.78
CA LYS A 163 -26.58 5.05 9.70
C LYS A 163 -25.26 5.82 9.86
N GLU A 164 -24.43 5.35 10.77
CA GLU A 164 -23.08 5.85 11.03
C GLU A 164 -22.23 5.77 9.76
N GLY A 165 -22.38 4.69 8.97
CA GLY A 165 -21.73 4.54 7.67
C GLY A 165 -22.09 5.66 6.67
N LYS A 166 -23.34 6.12 6.67
CA LYS A 166 -23.78 7.24 5.81
C LYS A 166 -23.12 8.55 6.20
N ASP A 167 -22.98 8.78 7.50
CA ASP A 167 -22.33 9.99 8.03
C ASP A 167 -20.83 9.99 7.67
N ILE A 168 -20.16 8.83 7.72
CA ILE A 168 -18.77 8.65 7.27
C ILE A 168 -18.63 8.92 5.77
N VAL A 169 -19.52 8.38 4.94
CA VAL A 169 -19.52 8.65 3.49
C VAL A 169 -19.72 10.13 3.20
N ALA A 170 -20.63 10.81 3.90
CA ALA A 170 -20.85 12.25 3.77
C ALA A 170 -19.60 13.05 4.16
N MET A 171 -18.92 12.65 5.25
CA MET A 171 -17.67 13.25 5.69
C MET A 171 -16.54 13.09 4.66
N TYR A 172 -16.41 11.92 4.03
CA TYR A 172 -15.45 11.72 2.93
C TYR A 172 -15.76 12.59 1.70
N ASN A 173 -17.03 12.72 1.36
CA ASN A 173 -17.47 13.51 0.20
C ASN A 173 -17.36 15.02 0.42
N ASP A 174 -17.23 15.48 1.66
CA ASP A 174 -17.05 16.89 1.96
C ASP A 174 -15.78 17.44 1.28
N GLY A 175 -15.96 18.53 0.53
CA GLY A 175 -14.91 19.16 -0.27
C GLY A 175 -14.58 18.50 -1.63
N LEU A 176 -15.10 17.32 -1.96
CA LEU A 176 -14.88 16.70 -3.27
C LEU A 176 -15.73 17.36 -4.38
N GLY A 177 -15.20 17.37 -5.60
CA GLY A 177 -15.79 18.00 -6.78
C GLY A 177 -15.62 19.52 -6.81
N SER A 178 -14.77 20.06 -5.94
CA SER A 178 -14.49 21.50 -5.83
C SER A 178 -13.14 21.90 -6.42
N GLY A 179 -12.35 20.94 -6.92
CA GLY A 179 -11.01 21.15 -7.45
C GLY A 179 -9.93 21.35 -6.38
N LEU A 180 -10.23 21.06 -5.10
CA LEU A 180 -9.28 21.15 -3.98
C LEU A 180 -8.31 19.97 -3.92
N VAL A 181 -8.62 18.87 -4.59
CA VAL A 181 -7.80 17.65 -4.66
C VAL A 181 -7.39 17.41 -6.10
N ASP A 182 -6.30 16.67 -6.32
CA ASP A 182 -5.92 16.19 -7.65
C ASP A 182 -7.13 15.58 -8.38
N GLU A 183 -7.24 15.87 -9.68
CA GLU A 183 -8.37 15.45 -10.53
C GLU A 183 -8.64 13.93 -10.47
N ALA A 184 -7.59 13.13 -10.26
CA ALA A 184 -7.70 11.68 -10.10
C ALA A 184 -8.50 11.25 -8.85
N PHE A 185 -8.56 12.09 -7.82
CA PHE A 185 -9.19 11.81 -6.53
C PHE A 185 -10.39 12.71 -6.22
N ASP A 186 -10.63 13.78 -7.00
CA ASP A 186 -11.71 14.74 -6.76
C ASP A 186 -13.14 14.23 -7.10
N SER A 187 -13.28 12.92 -7.35
CA SER A 187 -14.58 12.30 -7.64
C SER A 187 -15.32 11.90 -6.36
N VAL A 188 -16.55 12.44 -6.23
CA VAL A 188 -17.49 12.09 -5.17
C VAL A 188 -17.76 10.57 -5.17
N TYR A 189 -17.80 9.97 -4.00
CA TYR A 189 -18.22 8.59 -3.82
C TYR A 189 -19.75 8.47 -3.85
N GLU A 190 -20.27 7.63 -4.73
CA GLU A 190 -21.71 7.34 -4.81
C GLU A 190 -22.08 6.23 -3.81
N HIS A 191 -23.01 6.51 -2.89
CA HIS A 191 -23.53 5.51 -1.96
C HIS A 191 -24.14 4.31 -2.72
N GLY A 192 -23.88 3.09 -2.24
CA GLY A 192 -24.31 1.85 -2.89
C GLY A 192 -23.42 1.42 -4.06
N SER A 193 -22.27 2.08 -4.26
CA SER A 193 -21.35 1.71 -5.34
C SER A 193 -20.77 0.30 -5.16
N VAL A 194 -20.50 -0.11 -3.92
CA VAL A 194 -20.00 -1.46 -3.61
C VAL A 194 -21.02 -2.51 -4.03
N GLU A 195 -22.28 -2.35 -3.59
CA GLU A 195 -23.40 -3.25 -3.93
C GLU A 195 -23.65 -3.26 -5.46
N LYS A 196 -23.66 -2.10 -6.10
CA LYS A 196 -23.88 -1.94 -7.55
C LYS A 196 -22.85 -2.70 -8.40
N LEU A 197 -21.61 -2.83 -7.93
CA LEU A 197 -20.59 -3.61 -8.62
C LEU A 197 -20.82 -5.12 -8.48
N GLY A 198 -21.35 -5.58 -7.34
CA GLY A 198 -21.76 -6.97 -7.12
C GLY A 198 -20.63 -8.00 -6.95
N TYR A 199 -19.36 -7.58 -6.89
CA TYR A 199 -18.21 -8.47 -6.72
C TYR A 199 -17.71 -8.58 -5.27
N GLY A 200 -18.37 -7.90 -4.32
CA GLY A 200 -17.94 -7.80 -2.92
C GLY A 200 -16.98 -6.63 -2.67
N LEU A 201 -16.83 -6.28 -1.39
CA LEU A 201 -16.09 -5.12 -0.90
C LEU A 201 -14.61 -5.12 -1.33
N ASP A 202 -13.86 -6.19 -1.05
CA ASP A 202 -12.43 -6.26 -1.34
C ASP A 202 -12.13 -6.09 -2.83
N LYS A 203 -12.92 -6.73 -3.69
CA LYS A 203 -12.79 -6.60 -5.15
C LYS A 203 -13.19 -5.22 -5.63
N TYR A 204 -14.22 -4.60 -5.04
CA TYR A 204 -14.56 -3.22 -5.33
C TYR A 204 -13.38 -2.30 -5.02
N ILE A 205 -12.80 -2.41 -3.82
CA ILE A 205 -11.68 -1.58 -3.37
C ILE A 205 -10.48 -1.74 -4.33
N LEU A 206 -10.08 -2.97 -4.65
CA LEU A 206 -8.94 -3.22 -5.54
C LEU A 206 -9.17 -2.72 -6.99
N LEU A 207 -10.42 -2.70 -7.47
CA LEU A 207 -10.75 -2.28 -8.84
C LEU A 207 -11.05 -0.78 -8.97
N ARG A 208 -11.59 -0.14 -7.93
CA ARG A 208 -12.16 1.23 -8.00
C ARG A 208 -11.49 2.23 -7.09
N VAL A 209 -10.78 1.79 -6.05
CA VAL A 209 -10.14 2.67 -5.07
C VAL A 209 -8.63 2.67 -5.25
N GLY A 210 -7.99 1.51 -5.13
CA GLY A 210 -6.55 1.43 -5.24
C GLY A 210 -5.99 0.12 -4.69
N PRO A 211 -4.66 -0.08 -4.81
CA PRO A 211 -4.01 -1.25 -4.24
C PRO A 211 -3.80 -1.08 -2.73
N PHE A 212 -4.12 -2.13 -1.96
CA PHE A 212 -3.90 -2.20 -0.51
C PHE A 212 -3.17 -3.49 -0.14
N PRO A 213 -2.05 -3.44 0.62
CA PRO A 213 -1.23 -4.63 0.87
C PRO A 213 -1.99 -5.78 1.52
N ASP A 214 -2.80 -5.48 2.54
CA ASP A 214 -3.62 -6.44 3.27
C ASP A 214 -4.66 -7.14 2.39
N LEU A 215 -5.26 -6.43 1.42
CA LEU A 215 -6.20 -7.03 0.48
C LEU A 215 -5.51 -7.95 -0.54
N TYR A 216 -4.28 -7.64 -0.95
CA TYR A 216 -3.48 -8.55 -1.78
C TYR A 216 -3.07 -9.81 -1.02
N GLU A 217 -2.68 -9.67 0.25
CA GLU A 217 -2.40 -10.81 1.12
C GLU A 217 -3.65 -11.67 1.33
N THR A 218 -4.79 -11.04 1.63
CA THR A 218 -6.09 -11.71 1.78
C THR A 218 -6.47 -12.47 0.51
N MET A 219 -6.37 -11.83 -0.66
CA MET A 219 -6.66 -12.44 -1.95
C MET A 219 -5.74 -13.64 -2.24
N SER A 220 -4.45 -13.54 -1.91
CA SER A 220 -3.51 -14.65 -2.06
C SER A 220 -3.88 -15.83 -1.14
N CYS A 221 -4.18 -15.56 0.12
CA CYS A 221 -4.66 -16.54 1.09
C CYS A 221 -5.97 -17.21 0.66
N GLU A 222 -6.92 -16.46 0.09
CA GLU A 222 -8.15 -17.03 -0.45
C GLU A 222 -7.89 -18.00 -1.61
N HIS A 223 -7.01 -17.64 -2.53
CA HIS A 223 -6.63 -18.52 -3.64
C HIS A 223 -5.94 -19.79 -3.14
N MET A 224 -5.08 -19.67 -2.13
CA MET A 224 -4.50 -20.83 -1.45
C MET A 224 -5.56 -21.71 -0.79
N GLY A 225 -6.53 -21.12 -0.10
CA GLY A 225 -7.64 -21.86 0.52
C GLY A 225 -8.52 -22.60 -0.50
N ARG A 226 -8.54 -22.14 -1.76
CA ARG A 226 -9.22 -22.79 -2.89
C ARG A 226 -8.33 -23.78 -3.66
N ASN A 227 -7.12 -24.07 -3.15
CA ASN A 227 -6.09 -24.90 -3.81
C ASN A 227 -5.70 -24.40 -5.21
N SER A 228 -5.69 -23.08 -5.40
CA SER A 228 -5.36 -22.43 -6.65
C SER A 228 -3.99 -21.74 -6.54
N GLU A 229 -2.93 -22.56 -6.52
CA GLU A 229 -1.54 -22.11 -6.27
C GLU A 229 -1.11 -21.00 -7.24
N GLU A 230 -1.35 -21.19 -8.54
CA GLU A 230 -0.91 -20.24 -9.56
C GLU A 230 -1.59 -18.87 -9.37
N SER A 231 -2.86 -18.87 -9.00
CA SER A 231 -3.59 -17.63 -8.73
C SER A 231 -3.10 -16.93 -7.46
N ALA A 232 -2.74 -17.70 -6.42
CA ALA A 232 -2.18 -17.14 -5.21
C ALA A 232 -0.81 -16.48 -5.44
N LEU A 233 0.05 -17.15 -6.23
CA LEU A 233 1.36 -16.64 -6.62
C LEU A 233 1.23 -15.40 -7.51
N ILE A 234 0.33 -15.41 -8.49
CA ILE A 234 0.06 -14.23 -9.35
C ILE A 234 -0.43 -13.05 -8.49
N ALA A 235 -1.31 -13.28 -7.52
CA ALA A 235 -1.79 -12.24 -6.62
C ALA A 235 -0.66 -11.62 -5.80
N ALA A 236 0.20 -12.45 -5.19
CA ALA A 236 1.33 -11.99 -4.38
C ALA A 236 2.41 -11.28 -5.23
N GLU A 237 2.74 -11.81 -6.41
CA GLU A 237 3.68 -11.18 -7.33
C GLU A 237 3.14 -9.84 -7.86
N THR A 238 1.84 -9.76 -8.14
CA THR A 238 1.18 -8.51 -8.54
C THR A 238 1.34 -7.44 -7.46
N ALA A 239 1.25 -7.80 -6.18
CA ALA A 239 1.45 -6.87 -5.06
C ALA A 239 2.85 -6.23 -5.08
N ASN A 240 3.90 -7.01 -5.39
CA ASN A 240 5.27 -6.50 -5.49
C ASN A 240 5.42 -5.38 -6.53
N GLY A 241 4.68 -5.48 -7.64
CA GLY A 241 4.64 -4.44 -8.68
C GLY A 241 3.83 -3.20 -8.31
N LYS A 242 2.89 -3.30 -7.35
CA LYS A 242 2.04 -2.17 -6.90
C LYS A 242 2.67 -1.36 -5.78
N PHE A 243 3.45 -1.99 -4.91
CA PHE A 243 4.02 -1.37 -3.71
C PHE A 243 5.53 -1.16 -3.86
N THR A 244 5.93 -0.45 -4.92
CA THR A 244 7.34 -0.17 -5.20
C THR A 244 8.03 0.57 -4.05
N GLY A 245 9.24 0.11 -3.69
CA GLY A 245 10.01 0.65 -2.58
C GLY A 245 9.57 0.19 -1.19
N PHE A 246 8.53 -0.65 -1.07
CA PHE A 246 8.17 -1.33 0.18
C PHE A 246 8.56 -2.80 0.13
N GLY A 247 9.34 -3.26 1.11
CA GLY A 247 9.76 -4.66 1.21
C GLY A 247 8.69 -5.62 1.74
N SER A 248 7.65 -5.12 2.41
CA SER A 248 6.61 -5.96 3.02
C SER A 248 5.88 -6.87 2.02
N SER A 249 5.63 -6.41 0.79
CA SER A 249 5.06 -7.25 -0.27
C SER A 249 5.97 -8.43 -0.63
N PHE A 250 7.27 -8.19 -0.75
CA PHE A 250 8.27 -9.25 -0.99
C PHE A 250 8.42 -10.18 0.21
N ALA A 251 8.29 -9.67 1.44
CA ALA A 251 8.29 -10.50 2.64
C ALA A 251 7.11 -11.48 2.62
N SER A 252 5.90 -10.99 2.35
CA SER A 252 4.69 -11.82 2.25
C SER A 252 4.77 -12.80 1.07
N TYR A 253 5.35 -12.39 -0.05
CA TYR A 253 5.60 -13.29 -1.19
C TYR A 253 6.60 -14.41 -0.86
N ALA A 254 7.71 -14.07 -0.17
CA ALA A 254 8.69 -15.06 0.27
C ALA A 254 8.08 -16.08 1.24
N ARG A 255 7.22 -15.64 2.18
CA ARG A 255 6.48 -16.53 3.09
C ARG A 255 5.56 -17.48 2.34
N LEU A 256 4.83 -16.96 1.35
CA LEU A 256 3.95 -17.78 0.51
C LEU A 256 4.75 -18.85 -0.24
N LEU A 257 5.84 -18.48 -0.92
CA LEU A 257 6.71 -19.42 -1.62
C LEU A 257 7.29 -20.47 -0.68
N ASN A 258 7.73 -20.08 0.51
CA ASN A 258 8.27 -21.00 1.51
C ASN A 258 7.22 -21.97 2.09
N SER A 259 5.93 -21.61 2.02
CA SER A 259 4.83 -22.50 2.42
C SER A 259 4.54 -23.61 1.39
N LEU A 260 5.06 -23.48 0.17
CA LEU A 260 4.82 -24.38 -0.96
C LEU A 260 5.95 -25.40 -1.14
N PRO A 261 5.65 -26.63 -1.60
CA PRO A 261 6.67 -27.64 -1.82
C PRO A 261 7.59 -27.26 -3.00
N ASN A 262 8.89 -27.55 -2.86
CA ASN A 262 9.92 -27.38 -3.90
C ASN A 262 10.14 -25.94 -4.40
N ARG A 263 9.73 -24.91 -3.64
CA ARG A 263 9.94 -23.50 -4.01
C ARG A 263 10.94 -22.75 -3.11
N ASN A 264 11.79 -23.49 -2.40
CA ASN A 264 12.75 -22.91 -1.44
C ASN A 264 13.73 -21.92 -2.10
N GLU A 265 14.18 -22.20 -3.33
CA GLU A 265 15.09 -21.30 -4.05
C GLU A 265 14.41 -19.97 -4.43
N GLU A 266 13.16 -20.03 -4.92
CA GLU A 266 12.35 -18.85 -5.22
C GLU A 266 12.06 -18.03 -3.95
N ALA A 267 11.71 -18.72 -2.85
CA ALA A 267 11.46 -18.08 -1.56
C ALA A 267 12.69 -17.32 -1.05
N ARG A 268 13.87 -17.95 -1.14
CA ARG A 268 15.15 -17.35 -0.77
C ARG A 268 15.46 -16.12 -1.62
N ASP A 269 15.27 -16.21 -2.92
CA ASP A 269 15.54 -15.11 -3.83
C ASP A 269 14.58 -13.92 -3.59
N ALA A 270 13.30 -14.21 -3.34
CA ALA A 270 12.32 -13.19 -2.92
C ALA A 270 12.71 -12.53 -1.58
N ALA A 271 13.15 -13.30 -0.58
CA ALA A 271 13.63 -12.78 0.69
C ALA A 271 14.88 -11.90 0.52
N ARG A 272 15.80 -12.27 -0.36
CA ARG A 272 16.98 -11.44 -0.69
C ARG A 272 16.61 -10.14 -1.38
N VAL A 273 15.58 -10.15 -2.24
CA VAL A 273 15.05 -8.90 -2.83
C VAL A 273 14.43 -8.02 -1.75
N CYS A 274 13.65 -8.59 -0.83
CA CYS A 274 13.08 -7.88 0.32
C CYS A 274 14.18 -7.13 1.11
N LEU A 275 15.27 -7.81 1.46
CA LEU A 275 16.40 -7.25 2.22
C LEU A 275 17.23 -6.20 1.46
N ARG A 276 17.04 -6.05 0.15
CA ARG A 276 17.67 -4.99 -0.66
C ARG A 276 16.86 -3.69 -0.67
N LEU A 277 15.60 -3.75 -0.24
CA LEU A 277 14.74 -2.58 -0.10
C LEU A 277 15.00 -1.90 1.26
N PRO A 278 14.55 -0.65 1.46
CA PRO A 278 14.76 0.03 2.73
C PRO A 278 14.22 -0.80 3.90
N LEU A 279 15.10 -1.17 4.83
CA LEU A 279 14.83 -2.19 5.84
C LEU A 279 13.56 -1.89 6.66
N TYR A 280 13.35 -0.61 7.00
CA TYR A 280 12.18 -0.15 7.74
C TYR A 280 10.84 -0.40 7.04
N THR A 281 10.81 -0.82 5.76
CA THR A 281 9.57 -1.07 4.99
C THR A 281 9.14 -2.53 4.91
N MET A 282 9.95 -3.45 5.46
CA MET A 282 9.74 -4.89 5.35
C MET A 282 8.71 -5.43 6.35
N GLY A 283 8.64 -4.80 7.52
CA GLY A 283 7.82 -5.21 8.65
C GLY A 283 8.03 -4.25 9.81
N MET A 284 7.22 -4.41 10.84
CA MET A 284 7.26 -3.55 12.02
C MET A 284 8.17 -4.12 13.10
N THR A 285 8.16 -5.44 13.29
CA THR A 285 8.78 -6.12 14.44
C THR A 285 10.12 -6.73 14.09
N VAL A 286 11.04 -6.79 15.06
CA VAL A 286 12.38 -7.39 14.89
C VAL A 286 12.28 -8.87 14.47
N GLU A 287 11.24 -9.56 14.91
CA GLU A 287 10.96 -10.95 14.59
C GLU A 287 10.69 -11.15 13.09
N GLU A 288 9.98 -10.22 12.45
CA GLU A 288 9.77 -10.22 11.00
C GLU A 288 11.11 -10.07 10.26
N PHE A 289 12.03 -9.22 10.74
CA PHE A 289 13.37 -9.11 10.15
C PHE A 289 14.15 -10.42 10.28
N ALA A 290 14.18 -11.00 11.48
CA ALA A 290 14.90 -12.25 11.74
C ALA A 290 14.30 -13.43 10.94
N GLU A 291 12.99 -13.44 10.71
CA GLU A 291 12.33 -14.40 9.83
C GLU A 291 12.82 -14.28 8.38
N ILE A 292 12.75 -13.08 7.79
CA ILE A 292 13.15 -12.86 6.40
C ILE A 292 14.65 -13.10 6.20
N SER A 293 15.50 -12.71 7.15
CA SER A 293 16.95 -13.00 7.11
C SER A 293 17.27 -14.49 7.12
N ARG A 294 16.47 -15.31 7.82
CA ARG A 294 16.58 -16.78 7.79
C ARG A 294 16.14 -17.34 6.44
N LEU A 295 15.02 -16.86 5.89
CA LEU A 295 14.57 -17.26 4.55
C LEU A 295 15.59 -16.90 3.45
N ALA A 296 16.30 -15.79 3.61
CA ALA A 296 17.35 -15.36 2.70
C ALA A 296 18.67 -16.16 2.81
N GLU A 297 18.77 -17.08 3.79
CA GLU A 297 19.98 -17.80 4.18
C GLU A 297 21.15 -16.87 4.56
N LEU A 298 20.84 -15.72 5.16
CA LEU A 298 21.83 -14.76 5.65
C LEU A 298 22.07 -14.88 7.17
N ALA A 299 21.07 -15.34 7.92
CA ALA A 299 21.20 -15.65 9.34
C ALA A 299 21.40 -17.16 9.55
N GLY A 300 22.40 -17.55 10.34
CA GLY A 300 22.66 -18.95 10.70
C GLY A 300 21.47 -19.59 11.42
N GLY A 301 21.14 -20.85 11.07
CA GLY A 301 19.92 -21.55 11.50
C GLY A 301 19.77 -21.88 12.99
N GLY A 302 20.52 -21.25 13.89
CA GLY A 302 20.49 -21.51 15.33
C GLY A 302 20.63 -20.28 16.23
N GLY A 303 20.74 -19.06 15.68
CA GLY A 303 20.88 -17.86 16.49
C GLY A 303 19.55 -17.37 17.04
N SER A 304 19.51 -17.02 18.33
CA SER A 304 18.37 -16.28 18.90
C SER A 304 18.15 -14.98 18.11
N VAL A 305 16.93 -14.42 18.11
CA VAL A 305 16.60 -13.13 17.45
C VAL A 305 17.63 -12.03 17.78
N SER A 306 18.27 -12.11 18.95
CA SER A 306 19.33 -11.17 19.39
C SER A 306 20.67 -11.26 18.65
N GLU A 307 20.95 -12.36 17.95
CA GLU A 307 22.18 -12.53 17.15
C GLU A 307 21.99 -12.02 15.71
N ALA A 308 20.80 -12.23 15.13
CA ALA A 308 20.47 -11.75 13.78
C ALA A 308 20.36 -10.21 13.67
N VAL A 309 20.23 -9.50 14.79
CA VAL A 309 20.15 -8.03 14.86
C VAL A 309 21.53 -7.39 15.02
N LYS A 310 22.56 -8.16 15.37
CA LYS A 310 23.92 -7.66 15.64
C LYS A 310 24.85 -7.73 14.42
N GLU A 311 24.45 -8.43 13.37
CA GLU A 311 25.16 -8.51 12.07
C GLU A 311 24.56 -7.52 11.06
#